data_AF-A0A3B7DD75-F1
#
_entry.id   AF-A0A3B7DD75-F1
#
_cell.length_a   1.000
_cell.length_b   1.000
_cell.length_c   1.000
_cell.angle_alpha   90.00
_cell.angle_beta   90.00
_cell.angle_gamma   90.00
#
_symmetry.space_group_name_H-M   'P 1'
#
loop_
_entity.id
_entity.type
_entity.pdbx_description
1 polymer ?
#
loop_
_entity_poly.entity_id
_entity_poly.type
_entity_poly.pdbx_seq_one_letter_code
_entity_poly.pdbx_strand_id
1 'polypeptide(L)'
;MLAVIAGEISVAEAARREKVSEQSIGRWKAEFLEAGKTALATGRNGPTSREEQLESEVIDLTQALGEAAVEIRVWRKSAEGRLGPSRTSR
;
A
#
# COMPACT_ATOMS: atom_id res chain seq x y z
N MET A 1 12.00 -7.08 24.39
CA MET A 1 11.78 -8.19 23.44
C MET A 1 12.98 -8.48 22.52
N LEU A 2 13.47 -7.56 21.69
CA LEU A 2 14.59 -7.84 20.77
C LEU A 2 15.90 -8.26 21.46
N ALA A 3 16.18 -7.74 22.65
CA ALA A 3 17.31 -8.15 23.50
C ALA A 3 17.31 -9.67 23.82
N VAL A 4 16.15 -10.33 23.83
CA VAL A 4 16.03 -11.80 24.02
C VAL A 4 16.53 -12.58 22.80
N ILE A 5 16.38 -11.99 21.62
CA ILE A 5 16.85 -12.53 20.35
C ILE A 5 18.35 -12.27 20.20
N ALA A 6 18.79 -11.07 20.59
CA ALA A 6 20.21 -10.70 20.63
C ALA A 6 21.00 -11.49 21.70
N GLY A 7 20.32 -12.14 22.66
CA GLY A 7 20.96 -12.90 23.74
C GLY A 7 21.44 -12.05 24.91
N GLU A 8 21.12 -10.76 24.90
CA GLU A 8 21.50 -9.79 25.95
C GLU A 8 20.73 -10.02 27.26
N ILE A 9 19.51 -10.54 27.17
CA ILE A 9 18.70 -10.91 28.34
C ILE A 9 18.09 -12.31 28.14
N SER A 10 17.92 -13.03 29.25
CA SER A 10 17.27 -14.35 29.23
C SER A 10 15.75 -14.25 29.00
N VAL A 11 15.14 -15.34 28.55
CA VAL A 11 13.68 -15.48 28.43
C VAL A 11 13.00 -15.26 29.80
N ALA A 12 13.58 -15.81 30.86
CA ALA A 12 13.11 -15.66 32.23
C ALA A 12 13.15 -14.20 32.70
N GLU A 13 14.21 -13.47 32.37
CA GLU A 13 14.33 -12.06 32.71
C GLU A 13 13.31 -11.20 31.94
N ALA A 14 13.12 -11.47 30.65
CA ALA A 14 12.11 -10.78 29.85
C ALA A 14 10.70 -11.05 30.37
N ALA A 15 10.37 -12.30 30.71
CA ALA A 15 9.07 -12.68 31.28
C ALA A 15 8.75 -11.89 32.56
N ARG A 16 9.73 -11.74 33.46
CA ARG A 16 9.57 -10.93 34.69
C ARG A 16 9.36 -9.44 34.41
N ARG A 17 10.16 -8.86 33.51
CA ARG A 17 10.04 -7.42 33.15
C ARG A 17 8.69 -7.11 32.51
N GLU A 18 8.24 -7.98 31.61
CA GLU A 18 7.02 -7.78 30.81
C GLU A 18 5.76 -8.35 31.49
N LYS A 19 5.90 -8.99 32.67
CA LYS A 19 4.81 -9.61 33.45
C LYS A 19 3.99 -10.64 32.66
N VAL A 20 4.67 -11.42 31.82
CA VAL A 20 4.08 -12.53 31.05
C VAL A 20 4.80 -13.83 31.37
N SER A 21 4.24 -14.96 30.91
CA SER A 21 4.89 -16.26 31.12
C SER A 21 6.16 -16.42 30.26
N GLU A 22 7.13 -17.18 30.77
CA GLU A 22 8.31 -17.58 29.98
C GLU A 22 7.92 -18.35 28.72
N GLN A 23 6.84 -19.14 28.78
CA GLN A 23 6.29 -19.85 27.63
C GLN A 23 5.81 -18.89 26.53
N SER A 24 5.15 -17.78 26.89
CA SER A 24 4.70 -16.76 25.95
C SER A 24 5.89 -16.10 25.24
N ILE A 25 6.94 -15.76 25.98
CA ILE A 25 8.18 -15.18 25.42
C ILE A 25 8.91 -16.21 24.55
N GLY A 26 8.99 -17.47 24.99
CA GLY A 26 9.62 -18.56 24.25
C GLY A 26 8.91 -18.84 22.92
N ARG A 27 7.57 -18.86 22.93
CA ARG A 27 6.75 -19.01 21.73
C ARG A 27 6.96 -17.84 20.76
N TRP A 28 6.91 -16.61 21.26
CA TRP A 28 7.20 -15.42 20.44
C TRP A 28 8.58 -15.49 19.80
N LYS A 29 9.63 -15.87 20.56
CA LYS A 29 10.99 -16.00 20.03
C LYS A 29 11.05 -17.02 18.89
N ALA A 30 10.40 -18.17 19.06
CA ALA A 30 10.35 -19.19 18.02
C ALA A 30 9.63 -18.69 16.76
N GLU A 31 8.43 -18.12 16.90
CA GLU A 31 7.65 -17.57 15.79
C GLU A 31 8.41 -16.47 15.04
N PHE A 32 9.09 -15.58 15.76
CA PHE A 32 9.90 -14.52 15.14
C PHE A 32 11.07 -15.09 14.33
N LEU A 33 11.80 -16.06 14.87
CA LEU A 33 12.94 -16.66 14.17
C LEU A 33 12.50 -17.45 12.93
N GLU A 34 11.39 -18.19 13.01
CA GLU A 34 10.84 -18.91 11.85
C GLU A 34 10.33 -17.96 10.77
N ALA A 35 9.63 -16.89 11.14
CA ALA A 35 9.22 -15.85 10.20
C ALA A 35 10.44 -15.15 9.56
N GLY A 36 11.47 -14.86 10.35
CA GLY A 36 12.72 -14.27 9.87
C GLY A 36 13.46 -15.16 8.88
N LYS A 37 13.60 -16.46 9.17
CA LYS A 37 14.18 -17.45 8.24
C LYS A 37 13.37 -17.54 6.95
N THR A 38 12.03 -17.56 7.07
CA THR A 38 11.14 -17.61 5.91
C THR A 38 11.36 -16.40 5.02
N ALA A 39 11.36 -15.18 5.59
CA ALA A 39 11.59 -13.95 4.84
C ALA A 39 12.98 -13.89 4.19
N LEU A 40 14.02 -14.44 4.83
CA LEU A 40 15.35 -14.52 4.24
C LEU A 40 15.41 -15.54 3.09
N ALA A 41 14.73 -16.67 3.22
CA ALA A 41 14.68 -17.70 2.19
C ALA A 41 13.86 -17.28 0.96
N THR A 42 12.76 -16.55 1.16
CA THR A 42 11.92 -16.03 0.06
C THR A 42 12.46 -14.74 -0.54
N GLY A 43 13.48 -14.13 0.08
CA GLY A 43 13.95 -12.78 -0.25
C GLY A 43 13.03 -11.70 0.31
N ARG A 44 13.46 -10.44 0.23
CA ARG A 44 12.57 -9.29 0.43
C ARG A 44 11.41 -9.47 -0.54
N ASN A 45 10.21 -9.75 -0.03
CA ASN A 45 9.01 -9.49 -0.80
C ASN A 45 9.13 -8.01 -1.19
N GLY A 46 9.26 -7.74 -2.49
CA GLY A 46 9.15 -6.39 -3.04
C GLY A 46 7.78 -5.80 -2.70
N PRO A 47 7.37 -4.68 -3.32
CA PRO A 47 5.99 -4.23 -3.18
C PRO A 47 5.06 -5.44 -3.31
N THR A 48 4.12 -5.59 -2.38
CA THR A 48 3.23 -6.76 -2.38
C THR A 48 2.58 -6.85 -3.76
N SER A 49 2.24 -8.05 -4.23
CA SER A 49 1.53 -8.18 -5.53
C SER A 49 0.31 -7.26 -5.62
N ARG A 50 -0.28 -6.93 -4.46
CA ARG A 50 -1.33 -5.92 -4.30
C ARG A 50 -0.87 -4.49 -4.53
N GLU A 51 0.29 -4.08 -4.01
CA GLU A 51 0.85 -2.74 -4.25
C GLU A 51 1.18 -2.55 -5.74
N GLU A 52 1.80 -3.54 -6.39
CA GLU A 52 2.07 -3.52 -7.83
C GLU A 52 0.77 -3.45 -8.65
N GLN A 53 -0.24 -4.22 -8.25
CA GLN A 53 -1.57 -4.18 -8.87
C GLN A 53 -2.23 -2.80 -8.72
N LEU A 54 -2.13 -2.19 -7.54
CA LEU A 54 -2.67 -0.86 -7.29
C LEU A 54 -1.91 0.21 -8.08
N GLU A 55 -0.59 0.11 -8.22
CA GLU A 55 0.18 1.02 -9.06
C GLU A 55 -0.23 0.93 -10.54
N SER A 56 -0.44 -0.28 -11.06
CA SER A 56 -0.98 -0.49 -12.41
C SER A 56 -2.37 0.13 -12.56
N GLU A 57 -3.26 -0.09 -11.59
CA GLU A 57 -4.62 0.45 -11.62
C GLU A 57 -4.62 1.99 -11.59
N VAL A 58 -3.73 2.60 -10.81
CA VAL A 58 -3.57 4.06 -10.78
C VAL A 58 -3.14 4.61 -12.13
N ILE A 59 -2.22 3.93 -12.82
CA ILE A 59 -1.77 4.32 -14.16
C ILE A 59 -2.94 4.27 -15.15
N ASP A 60 -3.66 3.14 -15.18
CA ASP A 60 -4.78 2.92 -16.10
C ASP A 60 -5.91 3.96 -15.87
N LEU A 61 -6.26 4.20 -14.60
CA LEU A 61 -7.29 5.18 -14.24
C LEU A 61 -6.85 6.61 -14.58
N THR A 62 -5.58 6.94 -14.38
CA THR A 62 -5.03 8.27 -14.72
C THR A 62 -5.11 8.52 -16.22
N GLN A 63 -4.79 7.51 -17.04
CA GLN A 63 -4.90 7.62 -18.49
C GLN A 63 -6.36 7.81 -18.92
N ALA A 64 -7.28 6.96 -18.46
CA ALA A 64 -8.69 7.05 -18.81
C ALA A 64 -9.31 8.40 -18.39
N LEU A 65 -8.93 8.92 -17.23
CA LEU A 65 -9.35 10.25 -16.78
C LEU A 65 -8.83 11.37 -17.70
N GLY A 66 -7.58 11.26 -18.14
CA GLY A 66 -6.99 12.19 -19.10
C GLY A 66 -7.73 12.21 -20.43
N GLU A 67 -8.04 11.03 -20.98
CA GLU A 67 -8.81 10.87 -22.21
C GLU A 67 -10.22 11.49 -22.10
N ALA A 68 -10.95 11.17 -21.03
CA ALA A 68 -12.27 11.73 -20.77
C ALA A 68 -12.22 13.27 -20.62
N ALA A 69 -11.19 13.81 -19.95
CA ALA A 69 -11.03 15.25 -19.81
C ALA A 69 -10.77 15.96 -21.14
N VAL A 70 -10.06 15.31 -22.07
CA VAL A 70 -9.87 15.81 -23.44
C VAL A 70 -11.19 15.80 -24.20
N GLU A 71 -11.93 14.69 -24.16
CA GLU A 71 -13.23 14.59 -24.82
C GLU A 71 -14.18 15.70 -24.34
N ILE A 72 -14.36 15.86 -23.03
CA ILE A 72 -15.22 16.90 -22.43
C ILE A 72 -14.85 18.29 -22.96
N ARG A 73 -13.54 18.58 -23.09
CA ARG A 73 -13.06 19.86 -23.60
C ARG A 73 -13.40 20.07 -25.07
N VAL A 74 -13.24 19.03 -25.90
CA VAL A 74 -13.59 19.06 -27.32
C VAL A 74 -15.10 19.27 -27.50
N TRP A 75 -15.92 18.54 -26.74
CA TRP A 75 -17.37 18.67 -26.75
C TRP A 75 -17.82 20.09 -26.38
N ARG A 76 -17.27 20.67 -25.31
CA ARG A 76 -17.57 22.04 -24.87
C ARG A 76 -17.24 23.07 -25.94
N LYS A 77 -16.02 23.03 -26.50
CA LYS A 77 -15.59 23.93 -27.57
C LYS A 77 -16.47 23.82 -28.82
N SER A 78 -16.90 22.60 -29.15
CA SER A 78 -17.78 22.34 -30.30
C SER A 78 -19.22 22.79 -30.07
N ALA A 79 -19.69 22.84 -28.82
CA ALA A 79 -20.99 23.40 -28.47
C ALA A 79 -20.99 24.94 -28.57
N GLU A 80 -19.93 25.60 -28.12
CA GLU A 80 -19.74 27.05 -28.24
C GLU A 80 -19.75 27.51 -29.71
N GLY A 81 -19.10 26.77 -30.60
CA GLY A 81 -19.09 27.07 -32.04
C GLY A 81 -20.44 26.89 -32.75
N ARG A 82 -21.41 26.19 -32.14
CA ARG A 82 -22.77 25.99 -32.70
C ARG A 82 -23.76 27.08 -32.27
N LEU A 83 -23.41 27.91 -31.29
CA LEU A 83 -24.18 29.09 -30.90
C LEU A 83 -23.77 30.28 -31.80
N GLY A 84 -24.11 30.21 -33.10
CA GLY A 84 -23.98 31.36 -34.00
C GLY A 84 -24.85 32.54 -33.51
N PRO A 85 -24.55 33.80 -33.90
CA PRO A 85 -25.17 34.98 -33.32
C PRO A 85 -26.69 34.88 -33.36
N SER A 86 -27.30 34.92 -32.18
CA SER A 86 -28.75 34.85 -31.98
C SER A 86 -29.43 35.90 -32.85
N ARG A 87 -30.27 35.49 -33.80
CA ARG A 87 -31.18 36.41 -34.50
C ARG A 87 -32.09 37.04 -33.47
N THR A 88 -31.78 38.25 -33.02
CA THR A 88 -32.72 39.07 -32.27
C THR A 88 -33.84 39.45 -33.24
N SER A 89 -35.06 38.99 -32.95
CA SER A 89 -36.23 39.33 -33.75
C SER A 89 -36.47 40.84 -33.72
N ARG A 90 -36.78 41.41 -34.89
CA ARG A 90 -37.22 42.79 -35.09
C ARG A 90 -38.72 42.89 -34.81
#